data_AF-A0A2D6KFS0-F1
#
_entry.id   AF-A0A2D6KFS0-F1
#
_cell.length_a   1.000
_cell.length_b   1.000
_cell.length_c   1.000
_cell.angle_alpha   90.00
_cell.angle_beta   90.00
_cell.angle_gamma   90.00
#
_symmetry.space_group_name_H-M   'P 1'
#
loop_
_entity.id
_entity.type
_entity.pdbx_description
1 polymer ?
#
loop_
_entity_poly.entity_id
_entity_poly.type
_entity_poly.pdbx_seq_one_letter_code
_entity_poly.pdbx_strand_id
1 'polypeptide(L)'
;MHSKGYCAGCYQTIFQLDKIKAYNYRKWHNIEPETYKKITEKCIVCGYIDIVELHHLDGDKKNNSETNLVGLCPNDHKKIHRYEFREGIVNEINEALKSRGLPPFEAPKIFIQNNPRV
;
A
#
# COMPACT_ATOMS: atom_id res chain seq x y z
N MET A 1 -18.10 21.23 22.49
CA MET A 1 -17.14 20.40 23.25
C MET A 1 -17.70 18.99 23.29
N HIS A 2 -16.95 17.96 22.89
CA HIS A 2 -17.46 16.57 22.91
C HIS A 2 -17.45 15.99 24.34
N SER A 3 -18.04 14.82 24.52
CA SER A 3 -18.40 14.17 25.80
C SER A 3 -17.26 13.82 26.77
N LYS A 4 -16.04 14.34 26.57
CA LYS A 4 -14.88 14.18 27.46
C LYS A 4 -13.99 15.43 27.55
N GLY A 5 -14.55 16.62 27.26
CA GLY A 5 -13.79 17.88 27.30
C GLY A 5 -12.90 18.14 26.08
N TYR A 6 -12.83 17.22 25.12
CA TYR A 6 -12.07 17.39 23.88
C TYR A 6 -12.87 18.16 22.82
N CYS A 7 -12.18 18.85 21.90
CA CYS A 7 -12.79 19.28 20.65
C CYS A 7 -13.19 18.06 19.80
N ALA A 8 -14.05 18.25 18.79
CA ALA A 8 -14.50 17.15 17.94
C ALA A 8 -13.34 16.41 17.26
N GLY A 9 -12.33 17.15 16.78
CA GLY A 9 -11.14 16.57 16.16
C GLY A 9 -10.35 15.69 17.12
N CYS A 10 -9.93 16.23 18.26
CA CYS A 10 -9.18 15.47 19.27
C CYS A 10 -9.96 14.24 19.77
N TYR A 11 -11.28 14.34 19.94
CA TYR A 11 -12.10 13.21 20.35
C TYR A 11 -12.05 12.07 19.31
N GLN A 12 -12.15 12.39 18.02
CA GLN A 12 -12.08 11.38 16.96
C GLN A 12 -10.69 10.73 16.89
N THR A 13 -9.62 11.53 16.95
CA THR A 13 -8.24 11.03 16.90
C THR A 13 -7.92 10.11 18.08
N ILE A 14 -8.35 10.47 19.30
CA ILE A 14 -8.00 9.71 20.50
C ILE A 14 -8.86 8.45 20.63
N PHE A 15 -10.17 8.52 20.33
CA PHE A 15 -11.11 7.45 20.69
C PHE A 15 -11.70 6.68 19.50
N GLN A 16 -11.58 7.19 18.27
CA GLN A 16 -12.25 6.60 17.09
C GLN A 16 -11.32 6.31 15.92
N LEU A 17 -10.01 6.57 16.05
CA LEU A 17 -9.06 6.44 14.93
C LEU A 17 -9.10 5.05 14.29
N ASP A 18 -9.10 3.98 15.08
CA ASP A 18 -9.12 2.62 14.55
C ASP A 18 -10.43 2.30 13.81
N LYS A 19 -11.56 2.80 14.30
CA LYS A 19 -12.85 2.64 13.62
C LYS A 19 -12.90 3.41 12.31
N ILE A 20 -12.36 4.62 12.29
CA ILE A 20 -12.24 5.46 11.08
C ILE A 20 -11.34 4.77 10.06
N LYS A 21 -10.18 4.25 10.49
CA LYS A 21 -9.26 3.48 9.64
C LYS A 21 -9.95 2.24 9.07
N ALA A 22 -10.58 1.42 9.90
CA ALA A 22 -11.31 0.23 9.46
C ALA A 22 -12.43 0.55 8.46
N TYR A 23 -13.17 1.64 8.66
CA TYR A 23 -14.15 2.13 7.69
C TYR A 23 -13.48 2.54 6.37
N ASN A 24 -12.38 3.29 6.42
CA ASN A 24 -11.65 3.73 5.24
C ASN A 24 -11.07 2.55 4.44
N TYR A 25 -10.56 1.51 5.11
CA TYR A 25 -10.05 0.31 4.42
C TYR A 25 -11.14 -0.36 3.59
N ARG A 26 -12.32 -0.55 4.19
CA ARG A 26 -13.48 -1.09 3.47
C ARG A 26 -13.96 -0.17 2.35
N LYS A 27 -14.04 1.14 2.61
CA LYS A 27 -14.54 2.12 1.64
C LYS A 27 -13.64 2.27 0.41
N TRP A 28 -12.33 2.37 0.62
CA TRP A 28 -11.40 2.74 -0.45
C TRP A 28 -10.73 1.55 -1.12
N HIS A 29 -10.55 0.45 -0.37
CA HIS A 29 -9.89 -0.73 -0.89
C HIS A 29 -10.82 -1.93 -1.02
N ASN A 30 -12.03 -1.90 -0.45
CA ASN A 30 -12.95 -3.05 -0.42
C ASN A 30 -12.28 -4.32 0.12
N ILE A 31 -11.52 -4.15 1.22
CA ILE A 31 -10.78 -5.21 1.91
C ILE A 31 -11.13 -5.18 3.39
N GLU A 32 -11.21 -6.35 4.02
CA GLU A 32 -11.43 -6.46 5.46
C GLU A 32 -10.25 -5.87 6.25
N PRO A 33 -10.49 -5.14 7.35
CA PRO A 33 -9.42 -4.46 8.10
C PRO A 33 -8.29 -5.38 8.56
N GLU A 34 -8.60 -6.64 8.88
CA GLU A 34 -7.60 -7.62 9.31
C GLU A 34 -6.67 -8.02 8.16
N THR A 35 -7.23 -8.28 6.99
CA THR A 35 -6.46 -8.56 5.76
C THR A 35 -5.61 -7.35 5.38
N TYR A 36 -6.14 -6.13 5.46
CA TYR A 36 -5.37 -4.92 5.21
C TYR A 36 -4.16 -4.84 6.14
N LYS A 37 -4.37 -4.96 7.46
CA LYS A 37 -3.30 -4.92 8.46
C LYS A 37 -2.23 -5.99 8.23
N LYS A 38 -2.64 -7.22 7.91
CA LYS A 38 -1.72 -8.33 7.62
C LYS A 38 -0.85 -8.04 6.41
N ILE A 39 -1.43 -7.52 5.32
CA ILE A 39 -0.68 -7.21 4.10
C ILE A 39 0.27 -6.03 4.34
N THR A 40 -0.19 -5.02 5.08
CA THR A 40 0.58 -3.81 5.40
C THR A 40 1.36 -3.93 6.72
N GLU A 41 1.67 -5.14 7.19
CA GLU A 41 2.44 -5.33 8.42
C GLU A 41 3.91 -4.93 8.22
N LYS A 42 4.45 -5.21 7.02
CA LYS A 42 5.82 -4.91 6.64
C LYS A 42 5.97 -4.70 5.13
N CYS A 43 6.91 -3.87 4.73
CA CYS A 43 7.32 -3.75 3.34
C CYS A 43 7.88 -5.09 2.85
N ILE A 44 7.36 -5.58 1.71
CA ILE A 44 7.82 -6.84 1.12
C ILE A 44 9.28 -6.77 0.64
N VAL A 45 9.75 -5.57 0.27
CA VAL A 45 11.10 -5.32 -0.27
C VAL A 45 12.14 -5.17 0.85
N CYS A 46 11.98 -4.15 1.70
CA CYS A 46 13.00 -3.78 2.69
C CYS A 46 12.67 -4.17 4.13
N GLY A 47 11.46 -4.70 4.40
CA GLY A 47 11.05 -5.10 5.74
C GLY A 47 10.65 -3.97 6.70
N TYR A 48 10.62 -2.71 6.26
CA TYR A 48 10.14 -1.56 7.05
C TYR A 48 8.71 -1.77 7.58
N ILE A 49 8.41 -1.40 8.83
CA ILE A 49 7.14 -1.76 9.51
C ILE A 49 6.24 -0.58 9.90
N ASP A 50 6.76 0.64 10.08
CA ASP A 50 5.97 1.71 10.72
C ASP A 50 4.89 2.30 9.81
N ILE A 51 5.26 2.57 8.56
CA ILE A 51 4.37 3.14 7.54
C ILE A 51 4.50 2.25 6.31
N VAL A 52 3.48 1.44 6.09
CA VAL A 52 3.37 0.53 4.97
C VAL A 52 2.00 0.71 4.34
N GLU A 53 1.99 0.89 3.03
CA GLU A 53 0.81 1.12 2.23
C GLU A 53 0.51 -0.11 1.37
N LEU A 54 -0.78 -0.36 1.15
CA LEU A 54 -1.25 -1.40 0.26
C LEU A 54 -0.95 -1.01 -1.20
N HIS A 55 -0.39 -1.94 -1.97
CA HIS A 55 -0.14 -1.79 -3.39
C HIS A 55 -0.72 -2.95 -4.20
N HIS A 56 -1.41 -2.63 -5.29
CA HIS A 56 -1.92 -3.57 -6.29
C HIS A 56 -0.88 -3.77 -7.40
N LEU A 57 -0.34 -4.98 -7.52
CA LEU A 57 0.77 -5.32 -8.42
C LEU A 57 0.41 -5.12 -9.91
N ASP A 58 -0.80 -5.51 -10.30
CA ASP A 58 -1.33 -5.35 -11.66
C ASP A 58 -1.79 -3.92 -12.00
N GLY A 59 -1.85 -3.03 -11.00
CA GLY A 59 -2.37 -1.67 -11.13
C GLY A 59 -3.90 -1.56 -11.19
N ASP A 60 -4.65 -2.66 -11.13
CA ASP A 60 -6.10 -2.65 -11.02
C ASP A 60 -6.53 -2.59 -9.55
N LYS A 61 -7.02 -1.42 -9.14
CA LYS A 61 -7.51 -1.17 -7.78
C LYS A 61 -8.72 -2.02 -7.37
N LYS A 62 -9.36 -2.72 -8.32
CA LYS A 62 -10.48 -3.62 -8.07
C LYS A 62 -10.04 -5.07 -7.86
N ASN A 63 -8.82 -5.44 -8.28
CA ASN A 63 -8.32 -6.80 -8.12
C ASN A 63 -7.75 -7.00 -6.71
N ASN A 64 -8.64 -7.38 -5.78
CA ASN A 64 -8.29 -7.62 -4.38
C ASN A 64 -7.84 -9.06 -4.08
N SER A 65 -7.38 -9.82 -5.09
CA SER A 65 -6.77 -11.12 -4.85
C SER A 65 -5.58 -10.98 -3.89
N GLU A 66 -5.47 -11.85 -2.88
CA GLU A 66 -4.36 -11.79 -1.92
C GLU A 66 -2.98 -11.90 -2.60
N THR A 67 -2.90 -12.59 -3.74
CA THR A 67 -1.66 -12.71 -4.53
C THR A 67 -1.31 -11.47 -5.35
N ASN A 68 -2.26 -10.53 -5.51
CA ASN A 68 -2.07 -9.27 -6.23
C ASN A 68 -1.75 -8.10 -5.30
N LEU A 69 -1.83 -8.31 -3.99
CA LEU A 69 -1.71 -7.27 -2.98
C LEU A 69 -0.41 -7.42 -2.19
N VAL A 70 0.36 -6.34 -2.08
CA VAL A 70 1.59 -6.30 -1.27
C VAL A 70 1.64 -5.05 -0.41
N GLY A 71 2.34 -5.14 0.72
CA GLY A 71 2.71 -3.99 1.53
C GLY A 71 4.01 -3.38 1.03
N LEU A 72 4.03 -2.07 0.79
CA LEU A 72 5.24 -1.30 0.43
C LEU A 72 5.40 -0.09 1.35
N CYS A 73 6.62 0.21 1.76
CA CYS A 73 6.90 1.48 2.44
C CYS A 73 6.78 2.66 1.44
N PRO A 74 6.59 3.91 1.90
CA PRO A 74 6.43 5.06 1.01
C PRO A 74 7.55 5.22 -0.03
N ASN A 75 8.79 4.85 0.31
CA ASN A 75 9.92 4.95 -0.60
C ASN A 75 9.82 3.93 -1.74
N ASP A 76 9.69 2.64 -1.41
CA ASP A 76 9.60 1.57 -2.40
C ASP A 76 8.30 1.66 -3.21
N HIS A 77 7.19 2.08 -2.56
CA HIS A 77 5.94 2.39 -3.23
C HIS A 77 6.11 3.54 -4.23
N LYS A 78 6.93 4.55 -3.94
CA LYS A 78 7.20 5.62 -4.91
C LYS A 78 8.07 5.14 -6.06
N LYS A 79 9.08 4.31 -5.80
CA LYS A 79 9.99 3.77 -6.83
C LYS A 79 9.25 3.00 -7.91
N ILE A 80 8.23 2.20 -7.57
CA ILE A 80 7.51 1.42 -8.58
C ILE A 80 6.80 2.31 -9.61
N HIS A 81 6.36 3.50 -9.20
CA HIS A 81 5.72 4.48 -10.06
C HIS A 81 6.72 5.42 -10.77
N ARG A 82 8.03 5.23 -10.57
CA ARG A 82 9.10 6.03 -11.18
C ARG A 82 9.82 5.19 -12.21
N TYR A 83 9.77 5.61 -13.47
CA TYR A 83 10.38 4.89 -14.58
C TYR A 83 11.85 4.56 -14.32
N GLU A 84 12.60 5.50 -13.73
CA GLU A 84 14.04 5.37 -13.48
C GLU A 84 14.39 4.23 -12.50
N PHE A 85 13.44 3.83 -11.64
CA PHE A 85 13.65 2.82 -10.61
C PHE A 85 12.78 1.58 -10.78
N ARG A 86 11.86 1.59 -11.76
CA ARG A 86 10.81 0.58 -11.91
C ARG A 86 11.37 -0.81 -12.14
N GLU A 87 12.37 -0.95 -13.00
CA GLU A 87 12.95 -2.26 -13.31
C GLU A 87 13.58 -2.89 -12.05
N GLY A 88 14.42 -2.13 -11.35
CA GLY A 88 15.07 -2.59 -10.13
C GLY A 88 14.07 -3.00 -9.05
N ILE A 89 13.08 -2.15 -8.77
CA ILE A 89 12.10 -2.44 -7.71
C ILE A 89 11.15 -3.58 -8.08
N VAL A 90 10.80 -3.77 -9.36
CA VAL A 90 10.01 -4.93 -9.81
C VAL A 90 10.81 -6.22 -9.61
N ASN A 91 12.11 -6.22 -9.91
CA ASN A 91 12.97 -7.37 -9.66
C ASN A 91 13.06 -7.69 -8.16
N GLU A 92 13.25 -6.68 -7.31
CA GLU A 92 13.27 -6.85 -5.84
C GLU A 92 11.95 -7.41 -5.31
N ILE A 93 10.80 -6.91 -5.79
CA ILE A 93 9.48 -7.44 -5.42
C ILE A 93 9.35 -8.89 -5.89
N ASN A 94 9.74 -9.21 -7.12
CA ASN A 94 9.62 -10.57 -7.66
C ASN A 94 10.50 -11.59 -6.92
N GLU A 95 11.72 -11.21 -6.53
CA GLU A 95 12.56 -12.05 -5.67
C GLU A 95 11.90 -12.28 -4.30
N ALA A 96 11.31 -11.24 -3.71
CA ALA A 96 10.59 -11.36 -2.46
C ALA A 96 9.31 -12.22 -2.58
N LEU A 97 8.57 -12.12 -3.69
CA LEU A 97 7.41 -12.99 -3.98
C LEU A 97 7.84 -14.46 -4.14
N LYS A 98 8.90 -14.71 -4.89
CA LYS A 98 9.47 -16.05 -5.09
C LYS A 98 9.90 -16.69 -3.77
N SER A 99 10.51 -15.91 -2.87
CA SER A 99 10.87 -16.39 -1.52
C SER A 99 9.66 -16.85 -0.68
N ARG A 100 8.46 -16.35 -1.02
CA ARG A 100 7.18 -16.72 -0.39
C ARG A 100 6.40 -17.79 -1.17
N GLY A 101 6.96 -18.33 -2.25
CA GLY A 101 6.29 -19.30 -3.12
C GLY A 101 5.17 -18.71 -3.98
N LEU A 102 5.16 -17.39 -4.20
CA LEU A 102 4.19 -16.69 -5.03
C LEU A 102 4.73 -16.49 -6.46
N PRO A 103 3.85 -16.46 -7.47
CA PRO A 103 4.28 -16.20 -8.84
C PRO A 103 4.84 -14.77 -8.97
N PRO A 104 5.84 -14.54 -9.84
CA PRO A 104 6.27 -13.20 -10.17
C PRO A 104 5.14 -12.45 -10.88
N PHE A 105 5.10 -11.13 -10.73
CA PHE A 105 4.18 -10.28 -11.46
C PHE A 105 4.89 -9.53 -12.59
N GLU A 106 4.13 -9.23 -13.63
CA GLU A 106 4.55 -8.34 -14.70
C GLU A 106 3.95 -6.96 -14.46
N ALA A 107 4.83 -5.99 -14.22
CA ALA A 107 4.39 -4.63 -13.96
C ALA A 107 3.79 -4.02 -15.25
N PRO A 108 2.64 -3.33 -15.18
CA PRO A 108 2.00 -2.75 -16.36
C PRO A 108 2.94 -1.77 -17.09
N LYS A 109 2.88 -1.70 -18.41
CA LYS A 109 3.70 -0.75 -19.19
C LYS A 109 3.30 0.68 -18.82
N ILE A 110 4.23 1.48 -18.30
CA ILE A 110 4.01 2.91 -18.10
C ILE A 110 4.19 3.60 -19.44
N PHE A 111 3.12 4.21 -19.98
CA PHE A 111 3.24 5.11 -21.11
C PHE A 111 3.94 6.39 -20.65
N ILE A 112 5.15 6.63 -21.15
CA ILE A 112 5.91 7.85 -20.87
C ILE A 112 5.17 9.01 -21.56
N GLN A 113 4.48 9.86 -20.79
CA GLN A 113 4.29 11.24 -21.23
C GLN A 113 5.63 11.92 -21.04
N ASN A 114 6.31 12.21 -22.16
CA ASN A 114 7.53 13.00 -22.19
C ASN A 114 7.25 14.34 -21.51
N ASN A 115 7.53 14.45 -20.22
CA ASN A 115 7.52 15.71 -19.52
C ASN A 115 8.97 16.06 -19.21
N PRO A 116 9.66 16.77 -20.12
CA PRO A 116 10.96 17.34 -19.80
C PRO A 116 10.73 18.27 -18.63
N ARG A 117 11.16 17.87 -17.43
CA ARG A 117 11.07 18.70 -16.24
C ARG A 117 11.92 19.95 -16.52
N VAL A 118 11.25 21.05 -16.82
CA VAL A 118 11.77 22.42 -16.85
C VAL A 118 12.09 22.85 -15.43
#